data_AF-R5DQJ5-F1
#
_entry.id   AF-R5DQJ5-F1
#
_cell.length_a   1.000
_cell.length_b   1.000
_cell.length_c   1.000
_cell.angle_alpha   90.00
_cell.angle_beta   90.00
_cell.angle_gamma   90.00
#
_symmetry.space_group_name_H-M   'P 1'
#
loop_
_entity.id
_entity.type
_entity.pdbx_description
1 polymer ?
#
loop_
_entity_poly.entity_id
_entity_poly.type
_entity_poly.pdbx_seq_one_letter_code
_entity_poly.pdbx_strand_id
1 'polypeptide(L)'
;MARLLEGVKNLYKGKDAINRQICLFSICGIIGLVNAYLALGIQNINEVTLLQKIIFGILNLLFGLFFVGYETIFLHSRELPDINLDTIKLGLKKIPFIIFLIDVPIILLSLFSKFHYFVFCLDTILAIPMVIVLAGFSYNYDDNDSFDIFKKFRVTEYFTLLLERIWIVIMSYMITFSLIFITFFVLGLIIAFIYKGDTSSIGFLISSQQAIISKLTSYITVIILTYVLSIGTLAWDYELVKLAEDKD
;
A
#
# COMPACT_ATOMS: atom_id res chain seq x y z
N MET A 1 -2.58 -16.62 9.81
CA MET A 1 -3.72 -16.83 8.85
C MET A 1 -5.13 -16.68 9.43
N ALA A 2 -5.57 -17.44 10.44
CA ALA A 2 -6.92 -17.24 11.02
C ALA A 2 -7.11 -15.84 11.63
N ARG A 3 -6.02 -15.25 12.15
CA ARG A 3 -5.95 -13.90 12.71
C ARG A 3 -5.87 -12.82 11.63
N LEU A 4 -5.13 -13.05 10.54
CA LEU A 4 -5.21 -12.22 9.31
C LEU A 4 -6.64 -12.07 8.78
N LEU A 5 -7.41 -13.17 8.72
CA LEU A 5 -8.81 -13.12 8.31
C LEU A 5 -9.66 -12.27 9.27
N GLU A 6 -9.36 -12.31 10.56
CA GLU A 6 -10.00 -11.47 11.56
C GLU A 6 -9.64 -9.99 11.40
N GLY A 7 -8.36 -9.69 11.13
CA GLY A 7 -7.88 -8.36 10.78
C GLY A 7 -8.64 -7.80 9.58
N VAL A 8 -8.70 -8.56 8.48
CA VAL A 8 -9.50 -8.20 7.31
C VAL A 8 -10.97 -7.98 7.69
N LYS A 9 -11.59 -8.88 8.45
CA LYS A 9 -12.99 -8.69 8.89
C LYS A 9 -13.16 -7.40 9.69
N ASN A 10 -12.21 -7.03 10.54
CA ASN A 10 -12.29 -5.81 11.32
C ASN A 10 -12.17 -4.54 10.46
N LEU A 11 -11.42 -4.58 9.35
CA LEU A 11 -11.38 -3.47 8.37
C LEU A 11 -12.73 -3.17 7.72
N TYR A 12 -13.67 -4.13 7.71
CA TYR A 12 -15.01 -3.96 7.13
C TYR A 12 -16.13 -3.92 8.19
N LYS A 13 -15.78 -3.84 9.48
CA LYS A 13 -16.74 -3.69 10.57
C LYS A 13 -16.87 -2.22 11.01
N GLY A 14 -17.93 -1.94 11.77
CA GLY A 14 -18.20 -0.62 12.31
C GLY A 14 -19.19 0.19 11.47
N LYS A 15 -19.53 1.37 11.97
CA LYS A 15 -20.43 2.30 11.29
C LYS A 15 -19.70 2.93 10.10
N ASP A 16 -20.40 3.12 8.99
CA ASP A 16 -19.87 3.77 7.78
C ASP A 16 -18.63 3.07 7.16
N ALA A 17 -18.41 1.78 7.46
CA ALA A 17 -17.25 1.02 6.98
C ALA A 17 -17.07 1.08 5.45
N ILE A 18 -18.17 1.02 4.68
CA ILE A 18 -18.13 1.15 3.22
C ILE A 18 -17.61 2.52 2.79
N ASN A 19 -18.10 3.60 3.43
CA ASN A 19 -17.65 4.95 3.11
C ASN A 19 -16.17 5.13 3.44
N ARG A 20 -15.72 4.60 4.59
CA ARG A 20 -14.29 4.61 4.97
C ARG A 20 -13.43 3.86 3.97
N GLN A 21 -13.90 2.71 3.46
CA GLN A 21 -13.22 1.95 2.42
C GLN A 21 -13.17 2.68 1.08
N ILE A 22 -14.24 3.36 0.68
CA ILE A 22 -14.27 4.21 -0.52
C ILE A 22 -13.27 5.36 -0.38
N CYS A 23 -13.21 6.00 0.79
CA CYS A 23 -12.27 7.08 1.04
C CYS A 23 -10.82 6.57 1.05
N LEU A 24 -10.54 5.40 1.66
CA LEU A 24 -9.23 4.74 1.59
C LEU A 24 -8.85 4.44 0.13
N PHE A 25 -9.78 3.86 -0.64
CA PHE A 25 -9.59 3.61 -2.08
C PHE A 25 -9.29 4.90 -2.85
N SER A 26 -9.96 6.01 -2.53
CA SER A 26 -9.70 7.30 -3.17
C SER A 26 -8.28 7.81 -2.88
N ILE A 27 -7.78 7.67 -1.65
CA ILE A 27 -6.40 8.06 -1.31
C ILE A 27 -5.40 7.14 -2.04
N CYS A 28 -5.60 5.83 -1.95
CA CYS A 28 -4.79 4.85 -2.69
C CYS A 28 -4.83 5.13 -4.20
N GLY A 29 -5.95 5.62 -4.74
CA GLY A 29 -6.10 6.04 -6.12
C GLY A 29 -5.20 7.21 -6.49
N ILE A 30 -5.16 8.26 -5.67
CA ILE A 30 -4.29 9.42 -5.91
C ILE A 30 -2.81 9.00 -5.87
N ILE A 31 -2.44 8.20 -4.88
CA ILE A 31 -1.07 7.68 -4.73
C ILE A 31 -0.71 6.76 -5.90
N GLY A 32 -1.64 5.87 -6.27
CA GLY A 32 -1.48 4.96 -7.38
C GLY A 32 -1.29 5.70 -8.70
N LEU A 33 -2.00 6.82 -8.93
CA LEU A 33 -1.81 7.67 -10.10
C LEU A 33 -0.42 8.31 -10.14
N VAL A 34 0.06 8.84 -9.02
CA VAL A 34 1.42 9.42 -8.91
C VAL A 34 2.47 8.36 -9.22
N ASN A 35 2.36 7.18 -8.60
CA ASN A 35 3.30 6.08 -8.78
C ASN A 35 3.23 5.48 -10.18
N ALA A 36 2.04 5.37 -10.78
CA ALA A 36 1.89 4.93 -12.16
C ALA A 36 2.53 5.91 -13.15
N TYR A 37 2.39 7.22 -12.92
CA TYR A 37 3.02 8.22 -13.76
C TYR A 37 4.55 8.11 -13.71
N LEU A 38 5.11 7.89 -12.53
CA LEU A 38 6.55 7.60 -12.36
C LEU A 38 6.97 6.31 -13.05
N ALA A 39 6.19 5.23 -12.92
CA ALA A 39 6.46 3.94 -13.56
C ALA A 39 6.43 4.05 -15.09
N LEU A 40 5.50 4.81 -15.65
CA LEU A 40 5.46 5.12 -17.09
C LEU A 40 6.69 5.91 -17.55
N GLY A 41 7.24 6.76 -16.67
CA GLY A 41 8.52 7.42 -16.89
C GLY A 41 9.70 6.44 -16.98
N ILE A 42 9.74 5.45 -16.10
CA ILE A 42 10.77 4.39 -16.11
C ILE A 42 10.67 3.54 -17.39
N GLN A 43 9.44 3.28 -17.86
CA GLN A 43 9.17 2.52 -19.08
C GLN A 43 9.41 3.34 -20.36
N ASN A 44 9.87 4.59 -20.26
CA ASN A 44 10.03 5.54 -21.38
C ASN A 44 8.74 5.78 -22.18
N ILE A 45 7.58 5.58 -21.55
CA ILE A 45 6.26 5.79 -22.16
C ILE A 45 5.81 7.25 -21.99
N ASN A 46 6.28 7.92 -20.94
CA ASN A 46 6.11 9.35 -20.67
C ASN A 46 7.46 9.99 -20.34
N GLU A 47 7.62 11.27 -20.68
CA GLU A 47 8.72 12.06 -20.14
C GLU A 47 8.35 12.59 -18.74
N VAL A 48 9.21 12.28 -17.76
CA VAL A 48 9.06 12.80 -16.39
C VAL A 48 10.19 13.76 -16.12
N THR A 49 9.86 15.05 -16.02
CA THR A 49 10.86 16.10 -15.78
C THR A 49 11.42 15.99 -14.36
N LEU A 50 12.61 16.55 -14.12
CA LEU A 50 13.21 16.58 -12.79
C LEU A 50 12.30 17.26 -11.77
N LEU A 51 11.66 18.37 -12.16
CA LEU A 51 10.70 19.08 -11.31
C LEU A 51 9.53 18.18 -10.90
N GLN A 52 8.96 17.41 -11.83
CA GLN A 52 7.88 16.46 -11.54
C GLN A 52 8.34 15.38 -10.57
N LYS A 53 9.55 14.84 -10.70
CA LYS A 53 10.12 13.86 -9.74
C LYS A 53 10.22 14.45 -8.33
N ILE A 54 10.64 15.70 -8.20
CA ILE A 54 10.73 16.39 -6.91
C ILE A 54 9.33 16.56 -6.29
N ILE A 55 8.36 17.05 -7.07
CA ILE A 55 6.98 17.21 -6.62
C ILE A 55 6.39 15.88 -6.17
N PHE A 56 6.56 14.81 -6.96
CA PHE A 56 6.08 13.48 -6.60
C PHE A 56 6.79 12.90 -5.39
N GLY A 57 8.07 13.21 -5.17
CA GLY A 57 8.78 12.84 -3.95
C GLY A 57 8.19 13.50 -2.70
N ILE A 58 7.86 14.79 -2.78
CA ILE A 58 7.20 15.51 -1.68
C ILE A 58 5.81 14.93 -1.41
N LEU A 59 5.03 14.66 -2.47
CA LEU A 59 3.70 14.06 -2.33
C LEU A 59 3.79 12.67 -1.70
N ASN A 60 4.72 11.81 -2.15
CA ASN A 60 4.92 10.49 -1.56
C ASN A 60 5.33 10.56 -0.09
N LEU A 61 6.14 11.55 0.31
CA LEU A 61 6.44 11.79 1.73
C LEU A 61 5.19 12.19 2.53
N LEU A 62 4.38 13.12 2.01
CA LEU A 62 3.13 13.53 2.67
C LEU A 62 2.14 12.36 2.80
N PHE A 63 2.03 11.52 1.77
CA PHE A 63 1.20 10.33 1.82
C PHE A 63 1.75 9.26 2.77
N GLY A 64 3.07 9.09 2.85
CA GLY A 64 3.70 8.24 3.87
C GLY A 64 3.35 8.70 5.28
N LEU A 65 3.50 10.00 5.57
CA LEU A 65 3.10 10.59 6.86
C LEU A 65 1.63 10.34 7.19
N PHE A 66 0.77 10.48 6.18
CA PHE A 66 -0.66 10.21 6.32
C PHE A 66 -0.93 8.74 6.68
N PHE A 67 -0.34 7.80 5.95
CA PHE A 67 -0.52 6.37 6.21
C PHE A 67 -0.01 5.94 7.57
N VAL A 68 1.15 6.43 8.01
CA VAL A 68 1.68 6.13 9.33
C VAL A 68 0.73 6.61 10.44
N GLY A 69 0.19 7.82 10.32
CA GLY A 69 -0.82 8.32 11.25
C GLY A 69 -2.11 7.51 11.20
N TYR A 70 -2.51 7.07 10.00
CA TYR A 70 -3.70 6.26 9.75
C TYR A 70 -3.59 4.88 10.40
N GLU A 71 -2.47 4.19 10.18
CA GLU A 71 -2.11 2.91 10.78
C GLU A 71 -2.06 3.01 12.30
N THR A 72 -1.45 4.07 12.84
CA THR A 72 -1.37 4.28 14.30
C THR A 72 -2.75 4.38 14.94
N ILE A 73 -3.68 5.13 14.33
CA ILE A 73 -5.05 5.24 14.83
C ILE A 73 -5.78 3.90 14.70
N PHE A 74 -5.63 3.22 13.56
CA PHE A 74 -6.24 1.90 13.34
C PHE A 74 -5.74 0.88 14.37
N LEU A 75 -4.45 0.87 14.68
CA LEU A 75 -3.87 -0.02 15.68
C LEU A 75 -4.42 0.24 17.08
N HIS A 76 -4.69 1.51 17.42
CA HIS A 76 -5.27 1.88 18.70
C HIS A 76 -6.78 1.58 18.79
N SER A 77 -7.57 2.01 17.78
CA SER A 77 -9.04 1.93 17.82
C SER A 77 -9.62 0.60 17.33
N ARG A 78 -8.84 -0.17 16.55
CA ARG A 78 -9.25 -1.39 15.83
C ARG A 78 -10.35 -1.19 14.79
N GLU A 79 -10.64 0.06 14.47
CA GLU A 79 -11.59 0.44 13.44
C GLU A 79 -10.89 1.28 12.39
N LEU A 80 -11.31 1.14 11.12
CA LEU A 80 -10.79 2.00 10.05
C LEU A 80 -11.02 3.47 10.44
N PRO A 81 -9.98 4.32 10.47
CA PRO A 81 -10.15 5.73 10.81
C PRO A 81 -10.87 6.48 9.69
N ASP A 82 -11.59 7.53 10.09
CA ASP A 82 -12.05 8.55 9.15
C ASP A 82 -10.86 9.37 8.65
N ILE A 83 -10.92 9.76 7.37
CA ILE A 83 -9.87 10.56 6.74
C ILE A 83 -10.03 12.01 7.18
N ASN A 84 -9.15 12.45 8.08
CA ASN A 84 -9.12 13.82 8.58
C ASN A 84 -7.67 14.35 8.61
N LEU A 85 -7.50 15.66 8.57
CA LEU A 85 -6.20 16.33 8.76
C LEU A 85 -5.59 16.04 10.13
N ASP A 86 -6.41 15.66 11.10
CA ASP A 86 -5.93 15.25 12.42
C ASP A 86 -5.08 13.97 12.36
N THR A 87 -5.30 13.11 11.36
CA THR A 87 -4.44 11.93 11.07
C THR A 87 -3.03 12.37 10.68
N ILE A 88 -2.90 13.43 9.87
CA ILE A 88 -1.60 14.00 9.48
C ILE A 88 -0.93 14.68 10.68
N LYS A 89 -1.68 15.41 11.50
CA LYS A 89 -1.16 16.03 12.72
C LYS A 89 -0.66 14.97 13.72
N LEU A 90 -1.37 13.85 13.83
CA LEU A 90 -0.98 12.75 14.70
C LEU A 90 0.28 12.07 14.18
N GLY A 91 0.39 11.86 12.86
CA GLY A 91 1.64 11.50 12.21
C GLY A 91 2.76 12.48 12.57
N LEU A 92 2.62 13.77 12.26
CA LEU A 92 3.65 14.78 12.52
C LEU A 92 4.05 14.91 14.00
N LYS A 93 3.13 14.74 14.94
CA LYS A 93 3.37 14.91 16.38
C LYS A 93 3.99 13.65 17.02
N LYS A 94 3.65 12.46 16.52
CA LYS A 94 3.94 11.18 17.18
C LYS A 94 4.74 10.20 16.33
N ILE A 95 5.12 10.57 15.11
CA ILE A 95 6.11 9.80 14.36
C ILE A 95 7.41 9.77 15.18
N PRO A 96 7.98 8.59 15.44
CA PRO A 96 9.36 8.52 15.88
C PRO A 96 10.15 9.14 14.73
N PHE A 97 10.82 10.27 14.97
CA PHE A 97 11.65 10.96 13.97
C PHE A 97 12.54 9.98 13.15
N ILE A 98 12.92 8.86 13.78
CA ILE A 98 13.61 7.71 13.21
C ILE A 98 12.88 7.06 12.02
N ILE A 99 11.56 6.82 12.09
CA ILE A 99 10.77 6.25 10.98
C ILE A 99 10.80 7.19 9.78
N PHE A 100 10.51 8.48 10.01
CA PHE A 100 10.59 9.50 8.96
C PHE A 100 11.99 9.64 8.36
N LEU A 101 13.04 9.58 9.20
CA LEU A 101 14.43 9.68 8.77
C LEU A 101 14.88 8.48 7.94
N ILE A 102 14.30 7.30 8.14
CA ILE A 102 14.58 6.09 7.36
C ILE A 102 13.82 6.12 6.03
N ASP A 103 12.57 6.59 6.03
CA ASP A 103 11.73 6.64 4.83
C ASP A 103 12.25 7.63 3.79
N VAL A 104 12.83 8.75 4.21
CA VAL A 104 13.38 9.77 3.29
C VAL A 104 14.48 9.20 2.38
N PRO A 105 15.56 8.56 2.89
CA PRO A 105 16.55 7.85 2.07
C PRO A 105 15.96 6.78 1.16
N ILE A 106 14.97 6.01 1.65
CA ILE A 106 14.32 4.94 0.88
C ILE A 106 13.56 5.54 -0.31
N ILE A 107 12.79 6.60 -0.09
CA ILE A 107 12.05 7.32 -1.12
C ILE A 107 13.01 7.95 -2.12
N LEU A 108 14.10 8.57 -1.66
CA LEU A 108 15.13 9.14 -2.54
C LEU A 108 15.81 8.06 -3.40
N LEU A 109 16.19 6.93 -2.80
CA LEU A 109 16.77 5.80 -3.55
C LEU A 109 15.77 5.22 -4.56
N SER A 110 14.49 5.14 -4.20
CA SER A 110 13.43 4.64 -5.09
C SER A 110 13.18 5.58 -6.28
N LEU A 111 13.18 6.89 -6.06
CA LEU A 111 12.86 7.88 -7.11
C LEU A 111 14.02 8.19 -8.05
N PHE A 112 15.26 8.10 -7.54
CA PHE A 112 16.45 8.57 -8.25
C PHE A 112 17.43 7.48 -8.65
N SER A 113 17.20 6.22 -8.25
CA SER A 113 18.08 5.10 -8.61
C SER A 113 17.32 3.98 -9.31
N LYS A 114 18.06 3.14 -10.05
CA LYS A 114 17.53 1.89 -10.64
C LYS A 114 17.43 0.74 -9.62
N PHE A 115 17.81 0.96 -8.37
CA PHE A 115 17.92 -0.07 -7.33
C PHE A 115 16.58 -0.35 -6.62
N HIS A 116 15.49 -0.43 -7.38
CA HIS A 116 14.15 -0.68 -6.83
C HIS A 116 14.06 -2.00 -6.05
N TYR A 117 14.78 -3.04 -6.50
CA TYR A 117 14.83 -4.33 -5.81
C TYR A 117 15.51 -4.22 -4.43
N PHE A 118 16.62 -3.49 -4.35
CA PHE A 118 17.32 -3.28 -3.08
C PHE A 118 16.45 -2.48 -2.10
N VAL A 119 15.79 -1.44 -2.60
CA VAL A 119 14.84 -0.61 -1.82
C VAL A 119 13.69 -1.47 -1.28
N PHE A 120 13.11 -2.34 -2.10
CA PHE A 120 12.09 -3.28 -1.67
C PHE A 120 12.57 -4.24 -0.58
N CYS A 121 13.76 -4.82 -0.72
CA CYS A 121 14.33 -5.72 0.29
C CYS A 121 14.57 -4.98 1.62
N LEU A 122 15.08 -3.76 1.56
CA LEU A 122 15.36 -2.93 2.73
C LEU A 122 14.06 -2.56 3.45
N ASP A 123 13.04 -2.08 2.72
CA ASP A 123 11.72 -1.79 3.27
C ASP A 123 11.06 -3.05 3.88
N THR A 124 11.19 -4.20 3.21
CA THR A 124 10.66 -5.49 3.70
C THR A 124 11.26 -5.88 5.05
N ILE A 125 12.57 -5.70 5.22
CA ILE A 125 13.27 -5.99 6.48
C ILE A 125 12.91 -4.96 7.55
N LEU A 126 12.78 -3.67 7.20
CA LEU A 126 12.59 -2.60 8.16
C LEU A 126 11.16 -2.43 8.65
N ALA A 127 10.11 -2.89 7.95
CA ALA A 127 8.77 -2.59 8.48
C ALA A 127 8.32 -3.46 9.66
N ILE A 128 8.92 -4.62 9.95
CA ILE A 128 8.64 -5.30 11.23
C ILE A 128 9.05 -4.43 12.41
N PRO A 129 10.32 -3.95 12.51
CA PRO A 129 10.69 -3.07 13.60
C PRO A 129 9.92 -1.74 13.55
N MET A 130 9.61 -1.18 12.37
CA MET A 130 8.81 0.05 12.31
C MET A 130 7.38 -0.15 12.82
N VAL A 131 6.70 -1.23 12.43
CA VAL A 131 5.33 -1.52 12.89
C VAL A 131 5.30 -1.87 14.36
N ILE A 132 6.31 -2.57 14.89
CA ILE A 132 6.43 -2.80 16.35
C ILE A 132 6.59 -1.48 17.11
N VAL A 133 7.41 -0.56 16.60
CA VAL A 133 7.57 0.76 17.21
C VAL A 133 6.25 1.55 17.14
N LEU A 134 5.57 1.55 15.99
CA LEU A 134 4.25 2.18 15.83
C LEU A 134 3.20 1.58 16.76
N ALA A 135 3.17 0.25 16.87
CA ALA A 135 2.32 -0.47 17.79
C ALA A 135 2.62 -0.06 19.24
N GLY A 136 3.89 -0.07 19.66
CA GLY A 136 4.30 0.36 21.00
C GLY A 136 3.81 1.77 21.33
N PHE A 137 3.95 2.70 20.39
CA PHE A 137 3.39 4.05 20.51
C PHE A 137 1.85 4.08 20.55
N SER A 138 1.16 3.19 19.83
CA SER A 138 -0.30 3.12 19.83
C SER A 138 -0.89 2.58 21.14
N TYR A 139 -0.18 1.67 21.83
CA TYR A 139 -0.59 1.12 23.13
C TYR A 139 -0.23 2.01 24.30
N ASN A 140 1.01 2.52 24.33
CA ASN A 140 1.51 3.39 25.37
C ASN A 140 1.37 4.86 24.96
N TYR A 141 0.19 5.23 24.44
CA TYR A 141 -0.10 6.56 23.90
C TYR A 141 0.20 7.70 24.88
N ASP A 142 0.12 7.40 26.19
CA ASP A 142 0.37 8.31 27.30
C ASP A 142 1.74 8.12 28.00
N ASP A 143 2.29 6.90 28.05
CA ASP A 143 3.52 6.57 28.80
C ASP A 143 4.82 6.54 27.96
N ASN A 144 4.74 6.78 26.64
CA ASN A 144 5.89 7.01 25.76
C ASN A 144 6.87 5.81 25.61
N ASP A 145 6.52 4.62 26.12
CA ASP A 145 7.36 3.42 26.01
C ASP A 145 7.03 2.62 24.74
N SER A 146 7.78 2.89 23.68
CA SER A 146 7.59 2.30 22.35
C SER A 146 8.35 1.01 22.11
N PHE A 147 9.28 0.64 22.99
CA PHE A 147 10.18 -0.51 22.80
C PHE A 147 9.79 -1.74 23.63
N ASP A 148 8.84 -1.62 24.54
CA ASP A 148 8.44 -2.74 25.39
C ASP A 148 7.82 -3.90 24.61
N ILE A 149 7.13 -3.63 23.49
CA ILE A 149 6.64 -4.68 22.59
C ILE A 149 7.81 -5.42 21.91
N PHE A 150 8.92 -4.73 21.64
CA PHE A 150 10.09 -5.31 20.98
C PHE A 150 10.73 -6.44 21.80
N LYS A 151 10.71 -6.32 23.13
CA LYS A 151 11.28 -7.31 24.05
C LYS A 151 10.48 -8.63 24.10
N LYS A 152 9.23 -8.64 23.60
CA LYS A 152 8.32 -9.78 23.65
C LYS A 152 8.49 -10.76 22.48
N PHE A 153 9.18 -10.35 21.42
CA PHE A 153 9.37 -11.17 20.21
C PHE A 153 10.70 -11.93 20.22
N ARG A 154 10.62 -13.23 19.94
CA ARG A 154 11.80 -14.09 19.71
C ARG A 154 12.25 -13.99 18.25
N VAL A 155 13.52 -14.27 18.00
CA VAL A 155 14.10 -14.28 16.64
C VAL A 155 13.32 -15.19 15.68
N THR A 156 12.84 -16.35 16.14
CA THR A 156 12.05 -17.29 15.32
C THR A 156 10.72 -16.70 14.88
N GLU A 157 10.08 -15.90 15.72
CA GLU A 157 8.80 -15.25 15.43
C GLU A 157 9.01 -14.08 14.47
N TYR A 158 10.12 -13.35 14.62
CA TYR A 158 10.52 -12.32 13.67
C TYR A 158 10.65 -12.87 12.24
N PHE A 159 11.30 -14.03 12.07
CA PHE A 159 11.39 -14.68 10.76
C PHE A 159 10.03 -15.13 10.23
N THR A 160 9.14 -15.59 11.12
CA THR A 160 7.79 -15.99 10.73
C THR A 160 6.98 -14.79 10.22
N LEU A 161 7.01 -13.66 10.95
CA LEU A 161 6.37 -12.41 10.56
C LEU A 161 6.94 -11.86 9.24
N LEU A 162 8.25 -12.02 9.01
CA LEU A 162 8.90 -11.63 7.76
C LEU A 162 8.40 -12.46 6.57
N LEU A 163 8.27 -13.78 6.75
CA LEU A 163 7.70 -14.66 5.74
C LEU A 163 6.23 -14.32 5.46
N GLU A 164 5.45 -14.04 6.51
CA GLU A 164 4.04 -13.63 6.36
C GLU A 164 3.92 -12.31 5.59
N ARG A 165 4.78 -11.33 5.88
CA ARG A 165 4.79 -10.06 5.15
C ARG A 165 5.14 -10.24 3.67
N ILE A 166 6.16 -11.05 3.36
CA ILE A 166 6.49 -11.39 1.97
C ILE A 166 5.31 -12.08 1.29
N TRP A 167 4.64 -13.00 2.00
CA TRP A 167 3.48 -13.70 1.49
C TRP A 167 2.32 -12.74 1.16
N ILE A 168 2.06 -11.74 2.01
CA ILE A 168 1.05 -10.71 1.76
C ILE A 168 1.36 -9.91 0.50
N VAL A 169 2.63 -9.54 0.29
CA VAL A 169 3.04 -8.85 -0.93
C VAL A 169 2.75 -9.73 -2.15
N ILE A 170 3.17 -11.00 -2.13
CA ILE A 170 2.93 -11.96 -3.23
C ILE A 170 1.44 -12.12 -3.52
N MET A 171 0.64 -12.33 -2.47
CA MET A 171 -0.81 -12.49 -2.60
C MET A 171 -1.48 -11.22 -3.12
N SER A 172 -1.00 -10.04 -2.73
CA SER A 172 -1.51 -8.76 -3.24
C SER A 172 -1.28 -8.60 -4.74
N TYR A 173 -0.10 -9.00 -5.23
CA TYR A 173 0.17 -9.07 -6.67
C TYR A 173 -0.75 -10.07 -7.36
N MET A 174 -0.91 -11.28 -6.83
CA MET A 174 -1.79 -12.31 -7.43
C MET A 174 -3.26 -11.85 -7.52
N ILE A 175 -3.79 -11.26 -6.45
CA ILE A 175 -5.16 -10.71 -6.42
C ILE A 175 -5.29 -9.59 -7.44
N THR A 176 -4.33 -8.67 -7.49
CA THR A 176 -4.34 -7.55 -8.43
C THR A 176 -4.33 -8.04 -9.88
N PHE A 177 -3.44 -8.97 -10.23
CA PHE A 177 -3.41 -9.57 -11.57
C PHE A 177 -4.72 -10.29 -11.91
N SER A 178 -5.33 -10.97 -10.93
CA SER A 178 -6.62 -11.64 -11.14
C SER A 178 -7.74 -10.63 -11.42
N LEU A 179 -7.81 -9.53 -10.66
CA LEU A 179 -8.79 -8.46 -10.88
C LEU A 179 -8.62 -7.78 -12.24
N ILE A 180 -7.37 -7.48 -12.62
CA ILE A 180 -7.03 -6.92 -13.93
C ILE A 180 -7.44 -7.88 -15.04
N PHE A 181 -7.08 -9.16 -14.92
CA PHE A 181 -7.44 -10.18 -15.89
C PHE A 181 -8.96 -10.26 -16.08
N ILE A 182 -9.74 -10.32 -15.00
CA ILE A 182 -11.20 -10.34 -15.06
C ILE A 182 -11.73 -9.09 -15.75
N THR A 183 -11.18 -7.91 -15.41
CA THR A 183 -11.61 -6.63 -15.99
C THR A 183 -11.39 -6.61 -17.50
N PHE A 184 -10.18 -6.95 -17.96
CA PHE A 184 -9.87 -7.00 -19.40
C PHE A 184 -10.59 -8.12 -20.13
N PHE A 185 -10.85 -9.25 -19.47
CA PHE A 185 -11.63 -10.33 -20.02
C PHE A 185 -13.08 -9.89 -20.30
N VAL A 186 -13.73 -9.23 -19.33
CA VAL A 186 -15.10 -8.69 -19.49
C VAL A 186 -15.13 -7.62 -20.57
N LEU A 187 -14.17 -6.68 -20.60
CA LEU A 187 -14.06 -5.67 -21.66
C LEU A 187 -13.86 -6.32 -23.03
N GLY A 188 -13.03 -7.36 -23.11
CA GLY A 188 -12.81 -8.12 -24.34
C GLY A 188 -14.08 -8.78 -24.86
N LEU A 189 -14.90 -9.34 -23.97
CA LEU A 189 -16.21 -9.88 -24.33
C LEU A 189 -17.15 -8.80 -24.87
N ILE A 190 -17.23 -7.63 -24.22
CA ILE A 190 -18.06 -6.51 -24.67
C ILE A 190 -17.64 -6.06 -26.07
N ILE A 191 -16.34 -5.90 -26.32
CA ILE A 191 -15.80 -5.53 -27.64
C ILE A 191 -16.14 -6.61 -28.68
N ALA A 192 -15.95 -7.89 -28.33
CA ALA A 192 -16.29 -8.99 -29.23
C ALA A 192 -17.78 -8.98 -29.62
N PHE A 193 -18.68 -8.67 -28.68
CA PHE A 193 -20.12 -8.51 -28.98
C PHE A 193 -20.39 -7.32 -29.91
N ILE A 194 -19.79 -6.16 -29.66
CA ILE A 194 -19.98 -4.95 -30.50
C ILE A 194 -19.54 -5.20 -31.94
N TYR A 195 -18.39 -5.85 -32.13
CA TYR A 195 -17.82 -6.15 -33.45
C TYR A 195 -18.29 -7.49 -34.03
N LYS A 196 -19.30 -8.13 -33.42
CA LYS A 196 -19.85 -9.43 -33.86
C LYS A 196 -18.78 -10.51 -34.07
N GLY A 197 -17.70 -10.46 -33.30
CA GLY A 197 -16.59 -11.40 -33.40
C GLY A 197 -15.66 -11.21 -34.61
N ASP A 198 -15.72 -10.09 -35.33
CA ASP A 198 -14.74 -9.78 -36.40
C ASP A 198 -13.36 -9.50 -35.80
N THR A 199 -12.53 -10.55 -35.79
CA THR A 199 -11.18 -10.52 -35.23
C THR A 199 -10.25 -9.54 -35.94
N SER A 200 -10.50 -9.23 -37.22
CA SER A 200 -9.67 -8.31 -38.00
C SER A 200 -9.90 -6.86 -37.57
N SER A 201 -11.17 -6.44 -37.46
CA SER A 201 -11.55 -5.12 -36.96
C SER A 201 -11.16 -4.92 -35.50
N ILE A 202 -11.32 -5.95 -34.65
CA ILE A 202 -10.91 -5.91 -33.24
C ILE A 202 -9.38 -5.78 -33.13
N GLY A 203 -8.62 -6.58 -33.90
CA GLY A 203 -7.16 -6.52 -33.91
C GLY A 203 -6.63 -5.15 -34.34
N PHE A 204 -7.25 -4.56 -35.38
CA PHE A 204 -6.90 -3.23 -35.84
C PHE A 204 -7.20 -2.14 -34.79
N LEU A 205 -8.36 -2.21 -34.13
CA LEU A 205 -8.73 -1.30 -33.05
C LEU A 205 -7.71 -1.34 -31.91
N ILE A 206 -7.36 -2.54 -31.42
CA ILE A 206 -6.41 -2.72 -30.32
C ILE A 206 -5.02 -2.20 -30.71
N SER A 207 -4.54 -2.53 -31.91
CA SER A 207 -3.24 -2.08 -32.39
C SER A 207 -3.19 -0.55 -32.52
N SER A 208 -4.26 0.08 -32.99
CA SER A 208 -4.32 1.54 -33.17
C SER A 208 -4.29 2.32 -31.85
N GLN A 209 -4.70 1.68 -30.74
CA GLN A 209 -4.81 2.28 -29.41
C GLN A 209 -3.81 1.71 -28.40
N GLN A 210 -2.82 0.93 -28.85
CA GLN A 210 -1.92 0.16 -27.98
C GLN A 210 -1.24 1.02 -26.90
N ALA A 211 -0.78 2.23 -27.25
CA ALA A 211 -0.13 3.13 -26.30
C ALA A 211 -1.10 3.66 -25.22
N ILE A 212 -2.33 3.97 -25.60
CA ILE A 212 -3.38 4.44 -24.68
C ILE A 212 -3.82 3.31 -23.76
N ILE A 213 -4.02 2.11 -24.32
CA ILE A 213 -4.34 0.89 -23.57
C ILE A 213 -3.21 0.59 -22.57
N SER A 214 -1.94 0.67 -22.98
CA SER A 214 -0.81 0.44 -22.09
C SER A 214 -0.77 1.43 -20.94
N LYS A 215 -0.98 2.73 -21.20
CA LYS A 215 -1.02 3.76 -20.14
C LYS A 215 -2.17 3.49 -19.16
N LEU A 216 -3.37 3.26 -19.67
CA LEU A 216 -4.55 2.98 -18.86
C LEU A 216 -4.38 1.72 -18.01
N THR A 217 -3.83 0.66 -18.60
CA THR A 217 -3.52 -0.59 -17.91
C THR A 217 -2.56 -0.35 -16.76
N SER A 218 -1.48 0.40 -16.97
CA SER A 218 -0.53 0.75 -15.91
C SER A 218 -1.19 1.55 -14.78
N TYR A 219 -2.03 2.55 -15.10
CA TYR A 219 -2.75 3.31 -14.08
C TYR A 219 -3.67 2.43 -13.24
N ILE A 220 -4.53 1.64 -13.89
CA ILE A 220 -5.46 0.73 -13.20
C ILE A 220 -4.69 -0.27 -12.34
N THR A 221 -3.61 -0.84 -12.89
CA THR A 221 -2.80 -1.83 -12.19
C THR A 221 -2.21 -1.27 -10.90
N VAL A 222 -1.57 -0.11 -10.97
CA VAL A 222 -0.90 0.47 -9.80
C VAL A 222 -1.93 0.94 -8.77
N ILE A 223 -3.07 1.52 -9.18
CA ILE A 223 -4.14 1.91 -8.25
C ILE A 223 -4.68 0.70 -7.47
N ILE A 224 -5.04 -0.37 -8.19
CA ILE A 224 -5.56 -1.59 -7.56
C ILE A 224 -4.48 -2.20 -6.65
N LEU A 225 -3.23 -2.27 -7.14
CA LEU A 225 -2.12 -2.82 -6.36
C LEU A 225 -1.90 -2.04 -5.06
N THR A 226 -1.87 -0.70 -5.13
CA THR A 226 -1.71 0.15 -3.95
C THR A 226 -2.84 -0.09 -2.95
N TYR A 227 -4.08 -0.18 -3.41
CA TYR A 227 -5.21 -0.45 -2.51
C TYR A 227 -5.15 -1.84 -1.85
N VAL A 228 -4.88 -2.89 -2.63
CA VAL A 228 -4.80 -4.27 -2.12
C VAL A 228 -3.63 -4.40 -1.14
N LEU A 229 -2.48 -3.78 -1.44
CA LEU A 229 -1.34 -3.74 -0.53
C LEU A 229 -1.68 -3.03 0.78
N SER A 230 -2.33 -1.85 0.73
CA SER A 230 -2.73 -1.12 1.94
C SER A 230 -3.67 -1.93 2.84
N ILE A 231 -4.61 -2.69 2.27
CA ILE A 231 -5.45 -3.60 3.06
C ILE A 231 -4.62 -4.73 3.66
N GLY A 232 -3.73 -5.32 2.86
CA GLY A 232 -2.85 -6.40 3.29
C GLY A 232 -1.93 -6.00 4.43
N THR A 233 -1.34 -4.80 4.37
CA THR A 233 -0.47 -4.28 5.44
C THR A 233 -1.27 -4.02 6.71
N LEU A 234 -2.41 -3.33 6.63
CA LEU A 234 -3.25 -3.09 7.81
C LEU A 234 -3.70 -4.40 8.50
N ALA A 235 -4.07 -5.42 7.72
CA ALA A 235 -4.47 -6.71 8.26
C ALA A 235 -3.30 -7.45 8.93
N TRP A 236 -2.08 -7.26 8.44
CA TRP A 236 -0.86 -7.82 9.01
C TRP A 236 -0.41 -7.08 10.27
N ASP A 237 -0.47 -5.76 10.26
CA ASP A 237 -0.18 -4.92 11.43
C ASP A 237 -1.11 -5.33 12.59
N TYR A 238 -2.39 -5.59 12.30
CA TYR A 238 -3.34 -6.14 13.26
C TYR A 238 -2.91 -7.51 13.81
N GLU A 239 -2.46 -8.44 12.96
CA GLU A 239 -2.01 -9.78 13.39
C GLU A 239 -0.76 -9.71 14.27
N LEU A 240 0.24 -8.94 13.86
CA LEU A 240 1.48 -8.70 14.62
C LEU A 240 1.16 -8.17 16.01
N VAL A 241 0.26 -7.20 16.06
CA VAL A 241 -0.12 -6.55 17.31
C VAL A 241 -0.89 -7.50 18.23
N LYS A 242 -1.85 -8.27 17.71
CA LYS A 242 -2.59 -9.26 18.50
C LYS A 242 -1.68 -10.37 19.04
N LEU A 243 -0.64 -10.75 18.29
CA LEU A 243 0.40 -11.67 18.77
C LEU A 243 1.20 -11.11 19.95
N ALA A 244 1.34 -9.79 20.06
CA ALA A 244 2.00 -9.16 21.20
C ALA A 244 1.10 -9.12 22.45
N GLU A 245 -0.20 -8.85 22.28
CA GLU A 245 -1.20 -8.84 23.37
C GLU A 245 -1.37 -10.22 24.01
N ASP A 246 -1.45 -11.29 23.20
CA ASP A 246 -1.66 -12.66 23.69
C ASP A 246 -0.51 -13.18 24.59
N LYS A 247 0.61 -12.44 24.67
CA LYS A 247 1.78 -12.79 25.47
C LYS A 247 1.81 -12.09 26.84
N ASP A 248 0.88 -11.17 27.09
CA ASP A 248 0.63 -10.56 28.40
C ASP A 248 -0.38 -11.38 29.22
#